data_AF-A0A6H9LN11-F1
#
_entry.id   AF-A0A6H9LN11-F1
#
_cell.length_a   1.000
_cell.length_b   1.000
_cell.length_c   1.000
_cell.angle_alpha   90.00
_cell.angle_beta   90.00
_cell.angle_gamma   90.00
#
_symmetry.space_group_name_H-M   'P 1'
#
loop_
_entity.id
_entity.type
_entity.pdbx_description
1 polymer ?
#
loop_
_entity_poly.entity_id
_entity_poly.type
_entity_poly.pdbx_seq_one_letter_code
_entity_poly.pdbx_strand_id
1 'polypeptide(L)'
;MKKILFVLIVLSSIACFISCGGDTESKSNAEAIADKTPTEKPQENQVASSLSFEAYDIKGTLRKSDEWIGKQPVVINFWGTWCPPCRAEMPSLVKAYEEYKNKGVEFVGIAVGRDTTQTVSQYASQNNVNWEMLMAGQEVM
;
A
#
# COMPACT_ATOMS: atom_id res chain seq x y z
N MET A 1 -38.14 -7.85 34.91
CA MET A 1 -37.40 -7.26 36.05
C MET A 1 -35.87 -7.43 36.01
N LYS A 2 -35.27 -8.01 34.95
CA LYS A 2 -33.79 -8.05 34.74
C LYS A 2 -33.26 -6.99 33.75
N LYS A 3 -34.16 -6.31 33.01
CA LYS A 3 -33.81 -5.26 32.03
C LYS A 3 -33.62 -3.87 32.65
N ILE A 4 -34.15 -3.62 33.85
CA ILE A 4 -34.02 -2.36 34.58
C ILE A 4 -32.67 -2.28 35.33
N LEU A 5 -32.08 -3.43 35.68
CA LEU A 5 -30.76 -3.49 36.33
C LEU A 5 -29.61 -3.14 35.37
N PHE A 6 -29.77 -3.40 34.06
CA PHE A 6 -28.73 -3.12 33.06
C PHE A 6 -28.65 -1.64 32.65
N VAL A 7 -29.75 -0.88 32.78
CA VAL A 7 -29.79 0.54 32.41
C VAL A 7 -29.08 1.42 33.46
N LEU A 8 -29.05 0.99 34.73
CA LEU A 8 -28.36 1.71 35.80
C LEU A 8 -26.83 1.51 35.79
N ILE A 9 -26.34 0.40 35.22
CA ILE A 9 -24.89 0.13 35.13
C ILE A 9 -24.23 0.96 34.03
N VAL A 10 -24.95 1.27 32.95
CA VAL A 10 -24.41 2.05 31.82
C VAL A 10 -24.37 3.56 32.11
N LEU A 11 -25.26 4.08 32.96
CA LEU A 11 -25.24 5.50 33.36
C LEU A 11 -24.12 5.85 34.37
N SER A 12 -23.54 4.88 35.08
CA SER A 12 -22.48 5.13 36.07
C SER A 12 -21.06 5.22 35.46
N SER A 13 -20.87 4.86 34.19
CA SER A 13 -19.54 4.85 33.53
C SER A 13 -19.29 6.06 32.63
N ILE A 14 -20.29 6.91 32.40
CA ILE A 14 -20.19 8.11 31.54
C ILE A 14 -19.70 9.35 32.34
N ALA A 15 -19.56 9.26 33.67
CA ALA A 15 -19.20 10.38 34.53
C ALA A 15 -17.68 10.57 34.80
N CYS A 16 -16.77 9.89 34.09
CA CYS A 16 -15.31 9.98 34.36
C CYS A 16 -14.44 10.62 33.27
N PHE A 17 -14.99 11.24 32.23
CA PHE A 17 -14.16 11.89 31.19
C PHE A 17 -14.33 13.41 31.05
N ILE A 18 -15.05 14.07 31.96
CA ILE A 18 -15.10 15.54 32.02
C ILE A 18 -14.37 16.00 33.29
N SER A 19 -13.04 15.93 33.31
CA SER A 19 -12.23 16.68 34.27
C SER A 19 -10.74 16.65 33.91
N CYS A 20 -10.32 17.55 33.02
CA CYS A 20 -9.00 18.17 33.04
C CYS A 20 -9.12 19.53 32.32
N GLY A 21 -9.71 20.49 33.02
CA GLY A 21 -9.51 21.91 32.75
C GLY A 21 -8.33 22.40 33.58
N GLY A 22 -7.39 23.09 32.94
CA GLY A 22 -6.27 23.76 33.57
C GLY A 22 -5.88 24.97 32.72
N ASP A 23 -6.27 26.15 33.20
CA ASP A 23 -6.08 27.44 32.56
C ASP A 23 -4.62 27.89 32.60
N THR A 24 -4.10 28.49 31.53
CA THR A 24 -2.88 29.31 31.62
C THR A 24 -2.99 30.54 30.72
N GLU A 25 -2.69 31.66 31.33
CA GLU A 25 -2.84 33.07 30.95
C GLU A 25 -2.67 33.45 29.46
N SER A 26 -3.67 34.20 29.01
CA SER A 26 -3.61 35.07 27.83
C SER A 26 -2.74 36.30 28.11
N LYS A 27 -1.65 36.46 27.34
CA LYS A 27 -1.02 37.76 27.11
C LYS A 27 -1.16 38.12 25.64
N SER A 28 -2.05 39.07 25.40
CA SER A 28 -2.23 39.84 24.18
C SER A 28 -0.94 40.54 23.78
N ASN A 29 -0.56 40.42 22.51
CA ASN A 29 -0.15 41.56 21.67
C ASN A 29 -0.43 41.20 20.21
N ALA A 30 -1.35 41.95 19.61
CA ALA A 30 -1.66 41.89 18.19
C ALA A 30 -0.64 42.74 17.42
N GLU A 31 0.03 42.15 16.44
CA GLU A 31 0.50 42.91 15.28
C GLU A 31 0.46 42.02 14.04
N ALA A 32 -0.29 42.49 13.05
CA ALA A 32 -0.66 41.78 11.84
C ALA A 32 0.50 41.71 10.86
N ILE A 33 0.96 40.51 10.48
CA ILE A 33 1.74 40.31 9.24
C ILE A 33 1.44 38.93 8.62
N ALA A 34 0.75 38.99 7.49
CA ALA A 34 0.81 38.08 6.33
C ALA A 34 0.56 36.57 6.55
N ASP A 35 -0.64 36.17 6.15
CA ASP A 35 -0.96 34.91 5.48
C ASP A 35 0.19 34.41 4.60
N LYS A 36 0.84 33.34 5.05
CA LYS A 36 1.60 32.43 4.20
C LYS A 36 1.09 31.03 4.45
N THR A 37 -0.13 30.78 4.00
CA THR A 37 -0.54 29.43 3.61
C THR A 37 0.29 29.04 2.38
N PRO A 38 1.20 28.03 2.42
CA PRO A 38 1.80 27.52 1.20
C PRO A 38 0.70 26.79 0.44
N THR A 39 0.14 27.48 -0.54
CA THR A 39 -0.68 26.91 -1.60
C THR A 39 0.23 26.05 -2.48
N GLU A 40 0.47 24.81 -2.08
CA GLU A 40 1.07 23.82 -2.97
C GLU A 40 -0.02 23.31 -3.92
N LYS A 41 0.05 23.75 -5.19
CA LYS A 41 -0.74 23.16 -6.27
C LYS A 41 -0.48 21.64 -6.30
N PRO A 42 -1.49 20.80 -6.56
CA PRO A 42 -1.27 19.39 -6.85
C PRO A 42 -0.22 19.27 -7.96
N GLN A 43 0.96 18.75 -7.62
CA GLN A 43 2.05 18.60 -8.57
C GLN A 43 1.67 17.46 -9.53
N GLU A 44 1.22 17.86 -10.71
CA GLU A 44 0.79 16.96 -11.78
C GLU A 44 1.99 16.11 -12.26
N ASN A 45 1.94 14.83 -11.90
CA ASN A 45 2.52 13.70 -12.65
C ASN A 45 4.04 13.69 -12.93
N GLN A 46 4.88 14.10 -11.96
CA GLN A 46 6.34 13.94 -12.07
C GLN A 46 6.86 12.64 -11.41
N VAL A 47 6.05 11.98 -10.57
CA VAL A 47 6.48 10.83 -9.76
C VAL A 47 6.48 9.51 -10.55
N ALA A 48 5.60 9.35 -11.53
CA ALA A 48 5.58 8.16 -12.38
C ALA A 48 6.76 8.11 -13.38
N SER A 49 7.34 9.27 -13.71
CA SER A 49 8.42 9.38 -14.69
C SER A 49 9.81 9.01 -14.14
N SER A 50 9.98 8.85 -12.82
CA SER A 50 11.29 8.60 -12.20
C SER A 50 11.50 7.15 -11.75
N LEU A 51 10.51 6.26 -11.89
CA LEU A 51 10.61 4.87 -11.46
C LEU A 51 11.27 3.99 -12.55
N SER A 52 12.59 4.13 -12.70
CA SER A 52 13.41 3.25 -13.54
C SER A 52 14.09 2.16 -12.71
N PHE A 53 13.93 0.90 -13.10
CA PHE A 53 14.66 -0.21 -12.48
C PHE A 53 14.91 -1.33 -13.50
N GLU A 54 15.90 -2.16 -13.19
CA GLU A 54 16.19 -3.40 -13.91
C GLU A 54 16.14 -4.57 -12.92
N ALA A 55 15.54 -5.69 -13.32
CA ALA A 55 15.39 -6.87 -12.48
C ALA A 55 15.35 -8.13 -13.33
N TYR A 56 15.87 -9.25 -12.80
CA TYR A 56 15.74 -10.54 -13.46
C TYR A 56 14.34 -11.11 -13.24
N ASP A 57 13.73 -11.65 -14.29
CA ASP A 57 12.51 -12.45 -14.16
C ASP A 57 12.81 -13.86 -13.59
N ILE A 58 11.76 -14.61 -13.28
CA ILE A 58 11.88 -15.97 -12.76
C ILE A 58 12.52 -16.97 -13.75
N LYS A 59 12.72 -16.59 -15.02
CA LYS A 59 13.42 -17.38 -16.05
C LYS A 59 14.89 -16.98 -16.18
N GLY A 60 15.35 -15.96 -15.43
CA GLY A 60 16.72 -15.44 -15.49
C GLY A 60 16.95 -14.44 -16.62
N THR A 61 15.90 -13.87 -17.21
CA THR A 61 16.01 -12.81 -18.23
C THR A 61 16.05 -11.45 -17.53
N LEU A 62 17.02 -10.60 -17.86
CA LEU A 62 17.04 -9.22 -17.38
C LEU A 62 15.92 -8.42 -18.05
N ARG A 63 15.08 -7.79 -17.23
CA ARG A 63 13.94 -6.97 -17.65
C ARG A 63 14.10 -5.54 -17.18
N LYS A 64 13.53 -4.60 -17.92
CA LYS A 64 13.56 -3.16 -17.62
C LYS A 64 12.17 -2.63 -17.35
N SER A 65 12.04 -1.69 -16.42
CA SER A 65 10.73 -1.17 -16.01
C SER A 65 9.99 -0.42 -17.11
N ASP A 66 10.71 0.14 -18.09
CA ASP A 66 10.14 0.79 -19.28
C ASP A 66 9.43 -0.20 -20.23
N GLU A 67 9.54 -1.51 -20.00
CA GLU A 67 8.71 -2.51 -20.65
C GLU A 67 7.23 -2.31 -20.32
N TRP A 68 6.89 -1.82 -19.12
CA TRP A 68 5.52 -1.65 -18.63
C TRP A 68 5.18 -0.21 -18.23
N ILE A 69 6.06 0.46 -17.49
CA ILE A 69 5.81 1.79 -16.93
C ILE A 69 5.79 2.84 -18.05
N GLY A 70 4.76 3.69 -18.03
CA GLY A 70 4.60 4.77 -19.02
C GLY A 70 3.94 4.34 -20.34
N LYS A 71 3.65 3.05 -20.53
CA LYS A 71 2.96 2.54 -21.75
C LYS A 71 1.45 2.35 -21.54
N GLN A 72 1.06 1.77 -20.42
CA GLN A 72 -0.34 1.54 -20.05
C GLN A 72 -0.46 1.49 -18.51
N PRO A 73 -1.69 1.56 -17.95
CA PRO A 73 -1.88 1.36 -16.53
C PRO A 73 -1.25 0.05 -16.07
N VAL A 74 -0.39 0.11 -15.06
CA VAL A 74 0.32 -1.06 -14.53
C VAL A 74 0.08 -1.18 -13.03
N VAL A 75 -0.24 -2.39 -12.60
CA VAL A 75 -0.30 -2.79 -11.20
C VAL A 75 1.03 -3.43 -10.85
N ILE A 76 1.78 -2.79 -9.96
CA ILE A 76 3.02 -3.36 -9.40
C ILE A 76 2.71 -3.90 -8.00
N ASN A 77 2.94 -5.18 -7.80
CA ASN A 77 2.75 -5.87 -6.54
C ASN A 77 4.10 -6.29 -5.95
N PHE A 78 4.53 -5.66 -4.86
CA PHE A 78 5.67 -6.13 -4.06
C PHE A 78 5.19 -7.19 -3.08
N TRP A 79 5.79 -8.38 -3.12
CA TRP A 79 5.30 -9.52 -2.34
C TRP A 79 6.39 -10.54 -2.03
N GLY A 80 6.04 -11.61 -1.32
CA GLY A 80 6.90 -12.78 -1.29
C GLY A 80 6.21 -14.05 -0.78
N THR A 81 6.77 -15.23 -1.10
CA THR A 81 6.18 -16.53 -0.70
C THR A 81 6.21 -16.73 0.82
N TRP A 82 7.19 -16.09 1.47
CA TRP A 82 7.36 -16.07 2.92
C TRP A 82 6.40 -15.10 3.63
N CYS A 83 5.70 -14.22 2.90
CA CYS A 83 4.85 -13.16 3.44
C CYS A 83 3.38 -13.63 3.56
N PRO A 84 2.87 -13.94 4.77
CA PRO A 84 1.49 -14.41 4.93
C PRO A 84 0.41 -13.44 4.43
N PRO A 85 0.43 -12.12 4.72
CA PRO A 85 -0.60 -11.22 4.21
C PRO A 85 -0.58 -11.14 2.67
N CYS A 86 0.61 -11.13 2.06
CA CYS A 86 0.75 -11.15 0.60
C CYS A 86 0.07 -12.38 -0.03
N ARG A 87 0.24 -13.56 0.59
CA ARG A 87 -0.43 -14.79 0.13
C ARG A 87 -1.95 -14.74 0.32
N ALA A 88 -2.43 -14.12 1.41
CA ALA A 88 -3.85 -13.95 1.65
C ALA A 88 -4.52 -13.01 0.61
N GLU A 89 -3.78 -12.03 0.09
CA GLU A 89 -4.26 -11.09 -0.93
C GLU A 89 -4.18 -11.65 -2.36
N MET A 90 -3.28 -12.59 -2.62
CA MET A 90 -3.02 -13.12 -3.96
C MET A 90 -4.27 -13.63 -4.71
N PRO A 91 -5.23 -14.35 -4.10
CA PRO A 91 -6.43 -14.78 -4.81
C PRO A 91 -7.27 -13.62 -5.35
N SER A 92 -7.26 -12.47 -4.67
CA SER A 92 -7.95 -11.27 -5.14
C SER A 92 -7.20 -10.62 -6.29
N LEU A 93 -5.86 -10.60 -6.25
CA LEU A 93 -5.03 -10.12 -7.37
C LEU A 93 -5.19 -11.00 -8.62
N VAL A 94 -5.28 -12.32 -8.48
CA VAL A 94 -5.55 -13.24 -9.60
C VAL A 94 -6.90 -12.91 -10.24
N LYS A 95 -7.95 -12.68 -9.45
CA LYS A 95 -9.26 -12.28 -9.98
C LYS A 95 -9.19 -10.95 -10.73
N ALA A 96 -8.49 -9.96 -10.18
CA ALA A 96 -8.30 -8.67 -10.83
C ALA A 96 -7.51 -8.81 -12.14
N TYR A 97 -6.42 -9.58 -12.15
CA TYR A 97 -5.65 -9.84 -13.36
C TYR A 97 -6.52 -10.44 -14.46
N GLU A 98 -7.31 -11.47 -14.15
CA GLU A 98 -8.21 -12.11 -15.12
C GLU A 98 -9.26 -11.14 -15.68
N GLU A 99 -9.77 -10.22 -14.85
CA GLU A 99 -10.73 -9.21 -15.27
C GLU A 99 -10.12 -8.12 -16.18
N TYR A 100 -8.88 -7.69 -15.89
CA TYR A 100 -8.30 -6.49 -16.49
C TYR A 100 -7.22 -6.76 -17.54
N LYS A 101 -6.66 -7.97 -17.65
CA LYS A 101 -5.60 -8.29 -18.63
C LYS A 101 -5.99 -8.01 -20.09
N ASN A 102 -7.27 -8.19 -20.44
CA ASN A 102 -7.78 -7.91 -21.79
C ASN A 102 -8.32 -6.46 -21.93
N LYS A 103 -8.25 -5.66 -20.86
CA LYS A 103 -8.70 -4.26 -20.81
C LYS A 103 -7.53 -3.26 -20.84
N GLY A 104 -6.32 -3.74 -21.13
CA GLY A 104 -5.12 -2.88 -21.24
C GLY A 104 -4.46 -2.52 -19.91
N VAL A 105 -4.63 -3.34 -18.85
CA VAL A 105 -3.91 -3.18 -17.58
C VAL A 105 -2.85 -4.27 -17.46
N GLU A 106 -1.59 -3.87 -17.26
CA GLU A 106 -0.50 -4.82 -16.95
C GLU A 106 -0.43 -5.13 -15.46
N PHE A 107 0.04 -6.34 -15.15
CA PHE A 107 0.38 -6.76 -13.79
C PHE A 107 1.83 -7.23 -13.76
N VAL A 108 2.59 -6.71 -12.79
CA VAL A 108 3.98 -7.11 -12.54
C VAL A 108 4.14 -7.39 -11.06
N GLY A 109 4.50 -8.63 -10.71
CA GLY A 109 4.86 -9.00 -9.34
C GLY A 109 6.36 -8.88 -9.13
N ILE A 110 6.78 -8.29 -8.02
CA ILE A 110 8.18 -8.15 -7.62
C ILE A 110 8.35 -8.89 -6.30
N ALA A 111 9.00 -10.05 -6.36
CA ALA A 111 9.28 -10.88 -5.20
C ALA A 111 10.47 -10.31 -4.42
N VAL A 112 10.25 -9.92 -3.15
CA VAL A 112 11.24 -9.26 -2.29
C VAL A 112 11.77 -10.18 -1.20
N GLY A 113 13.01 -9.92 -0.75
CA GLY A 113 13.59 -10.56 0.42
C GLY A 113 14.08 -11.98 0.18
N ARG A 114 13.39 -12.98 0.75
CA ARG A 114 13.91 -14.36 0.93
C ARG A 114 13.59 -15.33 -0.20
N ASP A 115 12.90 -14.85 -1.23
CA ASP A 115 12.46 -15.72 -2.31
C ASP A 115 13.59 -16.04 -3.29
N THR A 116 13.58 -17.28 -3.80
CA THR A 116 14.33 -17.70 -4.97
C THR A 116 13.40 -17.82 -6.17
N THR A 117 13.95 -17.79 -7.40
CA THR A 117 13.17 -18.03 -8.63
C THR A 117 12.38 -19.33 -8.57
N GLN A 118 12.94 -20.37 -7.95
CA GLN A 118 12.26 -21.64 -7.74
C GLN A 118 11.04 -21.51 -6.84
N THR A 119 11.16 -20.86 -5.68
CA THR A 119 10.03 -20.68 -4.75
C THR A 119 8.92 -19.85 -5.38
N VAL A 120 9.26 -18.78 -6.11
CA VAL A 120 8.28 -17.93 -6.81
C VAL A 120 7.59 -18.72 -7.92
N SER A 121 8.35 -19.43 -8.77
CA SER A 121 7.80 -20.24 -9.86
C SER A 121 6.86 -21.34 -9.36
N GLN A 122 7.23 -22.03 -8.28
CA GLN A 122 6.37 -23.04 -7.64
C GLN A 122 5.08 -22.43 -7.11
N TYR A 123 5.18 -21.32 -6.38
CA TYR A 123 4.01 -20.63 -5.86
C TYR A 123 3.09 -20.16 -6.98
N ALA A 124 3.65 -19.53 -8.01
CA ALA A 124 2.89 -19.00 -9.13
C ALA A 124 2.10 -20.09 -9.86
N SER A 125 2.76 -21.22 -10.13
CA SER A 125 2.15 -22.41 -10.75
C SER A 125 1.01 -22.99 -9.89
N GLN A 126 1.19 -23.08 -8.57
CA GLN A 126 0.19 -23.65 -7.67
C GLN A 126 -1.03 -22.75 -7.48
N ASN A 127 -0.86 -21.44 -7.63
CA ASN A 127 -1.89 -20.44 -7.32
C ASN A 127 -2.45 -19.74 -8.56
N ASN A 128 -2.16 -20.25 -9.77
CA ASN A 128 -2.59 -19.70 -11.06
C ASN A 128 -2.21 -18.22 -11.23
N VAL A 129 -1.01 -17.86 -10.78
CA VAL A 129 -0.47 -16.53 -10.97
C VAL A 129 0.23 -16.49 -12.32
N ASN A 130 -0.43 -15.86 -13.29
CA ASN A 130 -0.07 -15.95 -14.71
C ASN A 130 0.46 -14.62 -15.30
N TRP A 131 0.85 -13.67 -14.45
CA TRP A 131 1.47 -12.41 -14.89
C TRP A 131 2.99 -12.42 -14.64
N GLU A 132 3.68 -11.39 -15.14
CA GLU A 132 5.14 -11.30 -15.05
C GLU A 132 5.63 -11.25 -13.61
N MET A 133 6.68 -12.01 -13.32
CA MET A 133 7.29 -12.11 -11.99
C MET A 133 8.78 -11.79 -12.04
N LEU A 134 9.15 -10.74 -11.32
CA LEU A 134 10.51 -10.25 -11.18
C LEU A 134 11.07 -10.60 -9.80
N MET A 135 12.36 -10.85 -9.75
CA MET A 135 13.12 -10.95 -8.51
C MET A 135 13.67 -9.58 -8.16
N ALA A 136 13.34 -9.09 -6.97
CA ALA A 136 13.94 -7.90 -6.39
C ALA A 136 15.47 -8.03 -6.37
N GLY A 137 16.17 -7.07 -6.97
CA GLY A 137 17.64 -7.00 -6.91
C GLY A 137 18.14 -6.75 -5.48
N GLN A 138 19.43 -6.99 -5.24
CA GLN A 138 20.07 -6.74 -3.94
C GLN A 138 20.01 -5.26 -3.47
N GLU A 139 19.58 -4.33 -4.34
CA GLU A 139 19.50 -2.89 -4.05
C GLU A 139 18.22 -2.46 -3.31
N VAL A 140 17.20 -3.34 -3.22
CA VAL A 140 15.93 -3.05 -2.52
C VAL A 140 15.87 -3.68 -1.12
N MET A 141 17.02 -3.89 -0.48
CA MET A 141 17.15 -4.35 0.91
C MET A 141 17.96 -3.37 1.76
#